data_AF-A0A4S1FZZ3-F1
#
_entry.id   AF-A0A4S1FZZ3-F1
#
_cell.length_a   1.000
_cell.length_b   1.000
_cell.length_c   1.000
_cell.angle_alpha   90.00
_cell.angle_beta   90.00
_cell.angle_gamma   90.00
#
_symmetry.space_group_name_H-M   'P 1'
#
loop_
_entity.id
_entity.type
_entity.pdbx_description
1 polymer ?
#
loop_
_entity_poly.entity_id
_entity_poly.type
_entity_poly.pdbx_seq_one_letter_code
_entity_poly.pdbx_strand_id
1 'polypeptide(L)'
;PECPPDVVAEAEFSGSTAAMSDYVEREKPTRVVLLTECSMSDNVAVAHPDVEFVRPCNLCPHMKRINLANIRAALEQNRHEVRIDPEIAGPARRAVERMLSL
;
A
#
# COMPACT_ATOMS: atom_id res chain seq x y z
N PRO A 1 -3.26 -1.17 12.14
CA PRO A 1 -2.49 -0.01 11.64
C PRO A 1 -1.01 -0.23 11.96
N GLU A 2 -0.08 0.25 11.12
CA GLU A 2 1.36 -0.03 11.25
C GLU A 2 2.13 1.06 12.03
N CYS A 3 1.55 2.26 12.17
CA CYS A 3 2.17 3.35 12.93
C CYS A 3 2.13 3.11 14.45
N PRO A 4 3.06 3.70 15.21
CA PRO A 4 3.03 3.69 16.68
C PRO A 4 1.68 4.15 17.25
N PRO A 5 1.22 3.59 18.39
CA PRO A 5 -0.10 3.91 18.94
C PRO A 5 -0.32 5.39 19.28
N ASP A 6 0.71 6.08 19.72
CA ASP A 6 0.71 7.52 20.00
C ASP A 6 0.48 8.34 18.72
N VAL A 7 1.10 7.96 17.61
CA VAL A 7 0.86 8.59 16.30
C VAL A 7 -0.56 8.32 15.81
N VAL A 8 -1.07 7.09 16.01
CA VAL A 8 -2.43 6.72 15.59
C VAL A 8 -3.49 7.47 16.40
N ALA A 9 -3.24 7.72 17.69
CA ALA A 9 -4.18 8.44 18.57
C ALA A 9 -4.38 9.91 18.17
N GLU A 10 -3.37 10.53 17.56
CA GLU A 10 -3.42 11.92 17.10
C GLU A 10 -3.97 12.06 15.67
N ALA A 11 -4.19 10.96 14.94
CA ALA A 11 -4.64 11.00 13.55
C ALA A 11 -6.17 11.12 13.45
N GLU A 12 -6.68 11.98 12.55
CA GLU A 12 -8.12 12.05 12.27
C GLU A 12 -8.66 10.76 11.64
N PHE A 13 -7.79 9.99 10.98
CA PHE A 13 -8.12 8.72 10.39
C PHE A 13 -6.91 7.78 10.34
N SER A 14 -7.16 6.50 10.62
CA SER A 14 -6.15 5.44 10.51
C SER A 14 -6.76 4.19 9.86
N GLY A 15 -6.20 3.75 8.74
CA GLY A 15 -6.69 2.61 7.97
C GLY A 15 -5.67 2.10 6.95
N SER A 16 -6.09 1.22 6.05
CA SER A 16 -5.29 0.85 4.88
C SER A 16 -5.18 2.02 3.89
N THR A 17 -4.27 1.95 2.94
CA THR A 17 -4.11 2.97 1.88
C THR A 17 -5.39 3.14 1.06
N ALA A 18 -6.11 2.05 0.79
CA ALA A 18 -7.43 2.10 0.16
C ALA A 18 -8.43 2.86 1.04
N ALA A 19 -8.52 2.53 2.33
CA ALA A 19 -9.43 3.20 3.25
C ALA A 19 -9.10 4.69 3.44
N MET A 20 -7.81 5.07 3.37
CA MET A 20 -7.37 6.47 3.37
C MET A 20 -7.85 7.21 2.11
N SER A 21 -7.76 6.57 0.94
CA SER A 21 -8.29 7.15 -0.31
C SER A 21 -9.80 7.37 -0.22
N ASP A 22 -10.54 6.37 0.30
CA ASP A 22 -12.00 6.46 0.46
C ASP A 22 -12.39 7.55 1.48
N TYR A 23 -11.58 7.75 2.52
CA TYR A 23 -11.76 8.84 3.48
C TYR A 23 -11.62 10.20 2.81
N VAL A 24 -10.57 10.41 2.00
CA VAL A 24 -10.36 11.69 1.29
C VAL A 24 -11.48 11.96 0.28
N GLU A 25 -11.94 10.96 -0.47
CA GLU A 25 -13.07 11.12 -1.41
C GLU A 25 -14.35 11.57 -0.68
N ARG A 26 -14.61 10.99 0.50
CA ARG A 26 -15.84 11.27 1.25
C ARG A 26 -15.80 12.64 1.95
N GLU A 27 -14.72 12.95 2.65
CA GLU A 27 -14.63 14.16 3.47
C GLU A 27 -14.19 15.40 2.67
N LYS A 28 -13.53 15.21 1.51
CA LYS A 28 -13.00 16.26 0.63
C LYS A 28 -12.27 17.40 1.38
N PRO A 29 -11.31 17.07 2.26
CA PRO A 29 -10.54 18.08 2.97
C PRO A 29 -9.71 18.91 1.99
N THR A 30 -9.45 20.17 2.30
CA THR A 30 -8.58 21.03 1.47
C THR A 30 -7.11 20.66 1.59
N ARG A 31 -6.70 20.07 2.72
CA ARG A 31 -5.31 19.71 3.02
C ARG A 31 -5.22 18.45 3.87
N VAL A 32 -4.29 17.57 3.54
CA VAL A 32 -4.09 16.28 4.24
C VAL A 32 -2.61 16.02 4.46
N VAL A 33 -2.24 15.58 5.66
CA VAL A 33 -0.93 14.96 5.92
C VAL A 33 -1.09 13.44 5.81
N LEU A 34 -0.42 12.80 4.84
CA LEU A 34 -0.45 11.34 4.68
C LEU A 34 0.79 10.72 5.32
N LEU A 35 0.58 9.91 6.36
CA LEU A 35 1.62 9.16 7.05
C LEU A 35 1.62 7.70 6.59
N THR A 36 2.30 7.42 5.49
CA THR A 36 2.50 6.07 4.94
C THR A 36 3.73 6.03 4.02
N GLU A 37 3.95 4.94 3.28
CA GLU A 37 5.03 4.80 2.31
C GLU A 37 4.85 5.77 1.13
N CYS A 38 5.94 6.40 0.63
CA CYS A 38 5.84 7.51 -0.33
C CYS A 38 5.04 7.16 -1.59
N SER A 39 5.25 5.97 -2.15
CA SER A 39 4.58 5.52 -3.38
C SER A 39 3.09 5.30 -3.16
N MET A 40 2.68 4.93 -1.94
CA MET A 40 1.27 4.81 -1.59
C MET A 40 0.62 6.18 -1.47
N SER A 41 1.31 7.16 -0.88
CA SER A 41 0.83 8.54 -0.83
C SER A 41 0.72 9.19 -2.21
N ASP A 42 1.59 8.81 -3.16
CA ASP A 42 1.49 9.24 -4.57
C ASP A 42 0.20 8.73 -5.22
N ASN A 43 -0.16 7.46 -5.01
CA ASN A 43 -1.38 6.90 -5.56
C ASN A 43 -2.64 7.64 -5.08
N VAL A 44 -2.71 7.94 -3.79
CA VAL A 44 -3.84 8.69 -3.21
C VAL A 44 -3.88 10.12 -3.75
N ALA A 45 -2.73 10.79 -3.85
CA ALA A 45 -2.66 12.15 -4.35
C ALA A 45 -3.06 12.26 -5.83
N VAL A 46 -2.70 11.28 -6.66
CA VAL A 46 -3.10 11.23 -8.08
C VAL A 46 -4.61 11.03 -8.23
N ALA A 47 -5.24 10.27 -7.33
CA ALA A 47 -6.69 10.07 -7.34
C ALA A 47 -7.47 11.34 -6.94
N HIS A 48 -6.86 12.23 -6.14
CA HIS A 48 -7.51 13.40 -5.54
C HIS A 48 -6.74 14.70 -5.83
N PRO A 49 -6.66 15.15 -7.10
CA PRO A 49 -5.79 16.26 -7.49
C PRO A 49 -6.15 17.62 -6.87
N ASP A 50 -7.39 17.78 -6.39
CA ASP A 50 -7.89 19.03 -5.80
C ASP A 50 -7.50 19.20 -4.32
N VAL A 51 -6.88 18.20 -3.71
CA VAL A 51 -6.49 18.19 -2.29
C VAL A 51 -4.99 18.47 -2.14
N GLU A 52 -4.61 19.37 -1.23
CA GLU A 52 -3.20 19.62 -0.92
C GLU A 52 -2.63 18.53 -0.01
N PHE A 53 -1.70 17.71 -0.53
CA PHE A 53 -1.07 16.64 0.24
C PHE A 53 0.32 17.01 0.77
N VAL A 54 0.50 16.93 2.09
CA VAL A 54 1.80 16.93 2.77
C VAL A 54 2.21 15.48 3.03
N ARG A 55 3.38 15.08 2.52
CA ARG A 55 3.80 13.67 2.47
C ARG A 55 5.25 13.52 2.93
N PRO A 56 5.51 13.26 4.22
CA PRO A 56 6.86 12.95 4.67
C PRO A 56 7.28 11.63 4.00
N CYS A 57 8.32 11.69 3.16
CA CYS A 57 8.71 10.53 2.37
C CYS A 57 9.47 9.50 3.23
N ASN A 58 8.76 8.45 3.63
CA ASN A 58 9.33 7.22 4.16
C ASN A 58 9.38 6.16 3.05
N LEU A 59 10.58 5.95 2.49
CA LEU A 59 10.78 5.08 1.35
C LEU A 59 11.06 3.65 1.79
N CYS A 60 10.28 2.68 1.30
CA CYS A 60 10.63 1.28 1.51
C CYS A 60 11.76 0.87 0.54
N PRO A 61 12.97 0.50 1.03
CA PRO A 61 14.10 0.17 0.16
C PRO A 61 13.86 -1.11 -0.67
N HIS A 62 12.90 -1.95 -0.25
CA HIS A 62 12.53 -3.16 -0.98
C HIS A 62 11.56 -2.86 -2.13
N MET A 63 10.59 -1.95 -1.94
CA MET A 63 9.64 -1.60 -2.99
C MET A 63 10.31 -0.94 -4.20
N LYS A 64 11.32 -0.09 -3.97
CA LYS A 64 12.07 0.57 -5.07
C LYS A 64 13.05 -0.33 -5.82
N ARG A 65 13.15 -1.62 -5.47
CA ARG A 65 13.89 -2.58 -6.29
C ARG A 65 13.17 -2.86 -7.62
N ILE A 66 11.85 -2.71 -7.66
CA ILE A 66 11.06 -2.85 -8.88
C ILE A 66 11.17 -1.55 -9.70
N ASN A 67 11.59 -1.65 -10.96
CA ASN A 67 11.76 -0.51 -11.85
C ASN A 67 11.37 -0.86 -13.29
N LEU A 68 11.20 0.14 -14.16
CA LEU A 68 10.72 -0.09 -15.53
C LEU A 68 11.62 -1.04 -16.34
N ALA A 69 12.93 -0.98 -16.14
CA ALA A 69 13.87 -1.83 -16.86
C ALA A 69 13.74 -3.31 -16.46
N ASN A 70 13.60 -3.61 -15.17
CA ASN A 70 13.44 -4.99 -14.71
C ASN A 70 12.02 -5.53 -14.92
N ILE A 71 10.98 -4.69 -14.87
CA ILE A 71 9.62 -5.08 -15.28
C ILE A 71 9.62 -5.50 -16.75
N ARG A 72 10.24 -4.71 -17.62
CA ARG A 72 10.35 -5.05 -19.04
C ARG A 72 11.09 -6.39 -19.24
N ALA A 73 12.24 -6.56 -18.60
CA ALA A 73 13.02 -7.79 -18.71
C ALA A 73 12.26 -9.02 -18.18
N ALA A 74 11.51 -8.84 -17.07
CA ALA A 74 10.65 -9.86 -16.49
C ALA A 74 9.57 -10.32 -17.48
N LEU A 75 8.89 -9.37 -18.14
CA LEU A 75 7.85 -9.65 -19.13
C LEU A 75 8.42 -10.31 -20.41
N GLU A 76 9.53 -9.80 -20.94
CA GLU A 76 10.17 -10.34 -22.15
C GLU A 76 10.66 -11.79 -21.96
N GLN A 77 11.08 -12.13 -20.74
CA GLN A 77 11.69 -13.42 -20.43
C GLN A 77 10.77 -14.36 -19.67
N ASN A 78 9.55 -13.91 -19.34
CA ASN A 78 8.60 -14.59 -18.47
C ASN A 78 9.23 -15.08 -17.14
N ARG A 79 9.98 -14.18 -16.49
CA ARG A 79 10.63 -14.40 -15.18
C ARG A 79 10.19 -13.29 -14.21
N HIS A 80 10.19 -13.49 -12.90
CA HIS A 80 10.65 -14.63 -12.12
C HIS A 80 9.45 -15.43 -11.61
N GLU A 81 9.31 -16.69 -12.05
CA GLU A 81 8.25 -17.57 -11.55
C GLU A 81 8.39 -17.76 -10.03
N VAL A 82 7.31 -17.46 -9.30
CA VAL A 82 7.24 -17.68 -7.85
C VAL A 82 6.75 -19.10 -7.60
N ARG A 83 7.64 -19.97 -7.12
CA ARG A 83 7.31 -21.34 -6.71
C ARG A 83 7.24 -21.43 -5.20
N ILE A 84 6.17 -22.04 -4.70
CA ILE A 84 5.95 -22.26 -3.27
C ILE A 84 5.87 -23.77 -3.05
N ASP A 85 6.54 -24.27 -2.03
CA ASP A 85 6.47 -25.68 -1.64
C ASP A 85 5.00 -26.09 -1.38
N PRO A 86 4.49 -27.19 -1.97
CA PRO A 86 3.13 -27.67 -1.75
C PRO A 86 2.76 -27.84 -0.27
N GLU A 87 3.71 -28.25 0.57
CA GLU A 87 3.52 -28.42 2.01
C GLU A 87 3.30 -27.09 2.74
N ILE A 88 3.83 -25.99 2.20
CA ILE A 88 3.62 -24.62 2.70
C ILE A 88 2.34 -24.03 2.09
N ALA A 89 2.10 -24.25 0.79
CA ALA A 89 1.03 -23.63 0.04
C ALA A 89 -0.37 -23.99 0.60
N GLY A 90 -0.60 -25.25 0.94
CA GLY A 90 -1.89 -25.72 1.48
C GLY A 90 -2.29 -25.02 2.78
N PRO A 91 -1.47 -25.07 3.85
CA PRO A 91 -1.73 -24.36 5.10
C PRO A 91 -1.83 -22.84 4.96
N ALA A 92 -0.94 -22.22 4.17
CA ALA A 92 -0.98 -20.77 3.94
C ALA A 92 -2.29 -20.34 3.25
N ARG A 93 -2.72 -21.10 2.24
CA ARG A 93 -3.99 -20.86 1.54
C ARG A 93 -5.19 -20.94 2.48
N ARG A 94 -5.26 -21.96 3.35
CA ARG A 94 -6.35 -22.09 4.32
C ARG A 94 -6.46 -20.88 5.25
N ALA A 95 -5.33 -20.29 5.67
CA ALA A 95 -5.34 -19.11 6.53
C ALA A 95 -5.93 -17.89 5.79
N VAL A 96 -5.54 -17.68 4.53
CA VAL A 96 -6.06 -16.59 3.69
C VAL A 96 -7.54 -16.79 3.37
N GLU A 97 -7.96 -18.00 3.00
CA GLU A 97 -9.37 -18.30 2.70
C GLU A 97 -10.28 -18.05 3.91
N ARG A 98 -9.82 -18.38 5.13
CA ARG A 98 -10.56 -18.06 6.35
C ARG A 98 -10.69 -16.55 6.56
N MET A 99 -9.63 -15.78 6.33
CA MET A 99 -9.67 -14.31 6.42
C MET A 99 -10.67 -13.70 5.43
N LEU A 100 -10.75 -14.24 4.21
CA LEU A 100 -11.67 -13.74 3.17
C LEU A 100 -13.14 -14.16 3.39
N SER A 101 -13.38 -15.21 4.18
CA SER A 101 -14.74 -15.70 4.49
C SER A 101 -15.43 -14.98 5.65
N LEU A 102 -14.74 -14.03 6.29
CA LEU A 102 -15.24 -13.16 7.36
C LEU A 102 -15.77 -11.84 6.78
#